data_AF-A0A136KWY2-F1
#
_entry.id   AF-A0A136KWY2-F1
#
_cell.length_a   1.000
_cell.length_b   1.000
_cell.length_c   1.000
_cell.angle_alpha   90.00
_cell.angle_beta   90.00
_cell.angle_gamma   90.00
#
_symmetry.space_group_name_H-M   'P 1'
#
loop_
_entity.id
_entity.type
_entity.pdbx_description
1 polymer ?
#
loop_
_entity_poly.entity_id
_entity_poly.type
_entity_poly.pdbx_seq_one_letter_code
_entity_poly.pdbx_strand_id
1 'polypeptide(L)'
;MRAAGLIAVELGLLSDDEFARQQALLRAFGLPDAAPGLAVDAVLEATLLDKKVRGGSIRWVLLEGIGNATVRDGVPDEVVRRAVETVLE
;
A
#
# COMPACT_ATOMS: atom_id res chain seq x y z
N MET A 1 2.87 5.50 1.09
CA MET A 1 3.71 4.93 0.00
C MET A 1 4.16 3.51 0.30
N ARG A 2 4.73 3.21 1.49
CA ARG A 2 5.21 1.86 1.83
C ARG A 2 4.13 0.77 1.80
N ALA A 3 2.97 1.00 2.40
CA ALA A 3 1.85 0.04 2.39
C ALA A 3 1.41 -0.34 0.95
N ALA A 4 1.23 0.65 0.06
CA ALA A 4 0.90 0.39 -1.35
C ALA A 4 2.02 -0.38 -2.09
N GLY A 5 3.29 -0.13 -1.75
CA GLY A 5 4.41 -0.91 -2.28
C GLY A 5 4.40 -2.36 -1.81
N LEU A 6 4.09 -2.62 -0.54
CA LEU A 6 3.94 -3.97 0.01
C LEU A 6 2.80 -4.73 -0.69
N ILE A 7 1.65 -4.07 -0.90
CA ILE A 7 0.54 -4.64 -1.68
C ILE A 7 1.01 -4.99 -3.11
N ALA A 8 1.73 -4.09 -3.77
CA ALA A 8 2.21 -4.32 -5.13
C ALA A 8 3.21 -5.49 -5.22
N VAL A 9 4.09 -5.65 -4.22
CA VAL A 9 5.01 -6.80 -4.12
C VAL A 9 4.24 -8.11 -3.94
N GLU A 10 3.30 -8.14 -3.00
CA GLU A 10 2.50 -9.34 -2.71
C GLU A 10 1.67 -9.78 -3.94
N LEU A 11 1.19 -8.82 -4.74
CA LEU A 11 0.48 -9.09 -5.99
C LEU A 11 1.40 -9.38 -7.18
N GLY A 12 2.73 -9.40 -6.99
CA GLY A 12 3.72 -9.64 -8.04
C GLY A 12 3.83 -8.52 -9.08
N LEU A 13 3.35 -7.32 -8.78
CA LEU A 13 3.37 -6.15 -9.67
C LEU A 13 4.67 -5.36 -9.56
N LEU A 14 5.30 -5.39 -8.39
CA LEU A 14 6.55 -4.70 -8.10
C LEU A 14 7.56 -5.71 -7.58
N SER A 15 8.80 -5.68 -8.08
CA SER A 15 9.85 -6.57 -7.56
C SER A 15 10.35 -6.11 -6.18
N ASP A 16 10.93 -7.03 -5.40
CA ASP A 16 11.56 -6.71 -4.12
C ASP A 16 12.68 -5.66 -4.26
N ASP A 17 13.47 -5.76 -5.33
CA ASP A 17 14.55 -4.80 -5.62
C ASP A 17 14.01 -3.40 -5.90
N GLU A 18 12.94 -3.30 -6.68
CA GLU A 18 12.27 -2.02 -6.95
C GLU A 18 11.63 -1.44 -5.69
N PHE A 19 10.98 -2.28 -4.88
CA PHE A 19 10.43 -1.87 -3.61
C PHE A 19 11.51 -1.37 -2.66
N ALA A 20 12.63 -2.09 -2.53
CA ALA A 20 13.78 -1.69 -1.74
C ALA A 20 14.36 -0.35 -2.21
N ARG A 21 14.47 -0.15 -3.53
CA ARG A 21 14.93 1.11 -4.14
C ARG A 21 13.98 2.27 -3.81
N GLN A 22 12.66 2.04 -3.87
CA GLN A 22 11.66 3.03 -3.46
C GLN A 22 11.82 3.39 -1.98
N GLN A 23 11.95 2.41 -1.08
CA GLN A 23 12.08 2.70 0.36
C GLN A 23 13.39 3.41 0.69
N ALA A 24 14.50 3.04 0.04
CA ALA A 24 15.79 3.71 0.21
C ALA A 24 15.70 5.20 -0.19
N LEU A 25 15.02 5.50 -1.30
CA LEU A 25 14.78 6.88 -1.72
C LEU A 25 13.96 7.67 -0.69
N LEU A 26 12.82 7.11 -0.24
CA LEU A 26 11.98 7.77 0.76
C LEU A 26 12.76 8.07 2.06
N ARG A 27 13.56 7.11 2.54
CA ARG A 27 14.45 7.31 3.70
C ARG A 27 15.52 8.37 3.46
N ALA A 28 16.10 8.44 2.26
CA ALA A 28 17.08 9.47 1.92
C ALA A 28 16.48 10.89 1.96
N PHE A 29 15.18 11.03 1.73
CA PHE A 29 14.43 12.27 1.91
C PHE A 29 13.91 12.49 3.34
N GLY A 30 14.26 11.62 4.29
CA GLY A 30 13.84 11.73 5.68
C GLY A 30 12.35 11.43 5.92
N LEU A 31 11.70 10.72 4.99
CA LEU A 31 10.30 10.34 5.15
C LEU A 31 10.16 9.10 6.06
N PRO A 32 9.12 9.04 6.90
CA PRO A 32 8.89 7.91 7.79
C PRO A 32 8.50 6.64 7.02
N ASP A 33 8.96 5.49 7.52
CA ASP A 33 8.64 4.15 7.02
C ASP A 33 7.63 3.39 7.90
N ALA A 34 7.25 3.97 9.04
CA ALA A 34 6.20 3.48 9.92
C ALA A 34 5.34 4.63 10.47
N ALA A 35 4.14 4.30 10.90
CA ALA A 35 3.18 5.20 11.54
C ALA A 35 2.59 4.51 12.79
N PRO A 36 3.41 4.27 13.82
CA PRO A 36 2.98 3.51 14.99
C PRO A 36 1.89 4.21 15.79
N GLY A 37 1.11 3.43 16.52
CA GLY A 37 0.08 3.93 17.44
C GLY A 37 -1.30 4.18 16.82
N LEU A 38 -1.52 3.75 15.57
CA LEU A 38 -2.85 3.70 14.96
C LEU A 38 -3.42 2.29 15.03
N ALA A 39 -4.74 2.18 15.24
CA ALA A 39 -5.44 0.91 15.17
C ALA A 39 -5.62 0.50 13.70
N VAL A 40 -5.19 -0.71 13.35
CA VAL A 40 -5.30 -1.27 11.98
C VAL A 40 -6.73 -1.17 11.45
N ASP A 41 -7.71 -1.59 12.24
CA ASP A 41 -9.11 -1.59 11.82
C ASP A 41 -9.62 -0.17 11.56
N ALA A 42 -9.22 0.82 12.36
CA ALA A 42 -9.60 2.21 12.13
C ALA A 42 -9.02 2.76 10.82
N VAL A 43 -7.78 2.35 10.46
CA VAL A 43 -7.18 2.72 9.17
C VAL A 43 -7.91 2.05 8.00
N LEU A 44 -8.23 0.76 8.12
CA LEU A 44 -8.98 0.03 7.09
C LEU A 44 -10.39 0.59 6.89
N GLU A 45 -11.12 0.87 7.98
CA GLU A 45 -12.43 1.52 7.93
C GLU A 45 -12.35 2.89 7.25
N ALA A 46 -11.32 3.69 7.57
CA ALA A 46 -11.11 4.98 6.92
C ALA A 46 -10.89 4.85 5.40
N THR A 47 -10.24 3.78 4.93
CA THR A 47 -10.08 3.54 3.48
C THR A 47 -11.40 3.21 2.76
N LEU A 48 -12.36 2.61 3.46
CA LEU A 48 -13.70 2.30 2.91
C LEU A 48 -14.58 3.53 2.75
N LEU A 49 -14.33 4.59 3.53
CA LEU A 49 -15.06 5.86 3.46
C LEU A 49 -14.64 6.73 2.27
N ASP A 50 -13.51 6.43 1.63
CA ASP A 50 -13.06 7.13 0.43
C ASP A 50 -13.98 6.79 -0.76
N LYS A 51 -14.45 7.81 -1.50
CA LYS A 51 -15.43 7.69 -2.61
C LYS A 51 -14.93 6.87 -3.82
N LYS A 52 -13.83 6.11 -3.69
CA LYS A 52 -13.25 5.21 -4.70
C LYS A 52 -13.91 3.82 -4.76
N VAL A 53 -14.90 3.55 -3.92
CA VAL A 53 -15.72 2.34 -3.99
C VAL A 53 -16.70 2.46 -5.17
N ARG A 54 -16.47 1.72 -6.25
CA ARG A 54 -17.46 1.56 -7.33
C ARG A 54 -17.89 0.08 -7.36
N GLY A 55 -19.15 -0.19 -7.04
CA GLY A 55 -19.67 -1.57 -7.00
C GLY A 55 -19.19 -2.42 -5.81
N GLY A 56 -18.74 -1.80 -4.71
CA GLY A 56 -18.35 -2.51 -3.48
C GLY A 56 -16.87 -2.87 -3.35
N SER A 57 -16.02 -2.53 -4.32
CA SER A 57 -14.57 -2.79 -4.28
C SER A 57 -13.77 -1.48 -4.22
N ILE A 58 -12.76 -1.41 -3.33
CA ILE A 58 -11.80 -0.31 -3.26
C ILE A 58 -10.88 -0.38 -4.49
N ARG A 59 -10.65 0.77 -5.13
CA ARG A 59 -9.66 0.92 -6.20
C ARG A 59 -8.33 1.43 -5.64
N TRP A 60 -7.30 0.60 -5.74
CA TRP A 60 -5.95 0.87 -5.27
C TRP A 60 -5.09 1.42 -6.39
N VAL A 61 -4.31 2.47 -6.10
CA VAL A 61 -3.23 2.91 -6.98
C VAL A 61 -1.96 2.19 -6.56
N LEU A 62 -1.44 1.34 -7.44
CA LEU A 62 -0.27 0.49 -7.21
C LEU A 62 0.77 0.73 -8.32
N LEU A 63 1.99 0.25 -8.11
CA LEU A 63 3.03 0.25 -9.13
C LEU A 63 3.11 -1.13 -9.79
N GLU A 64 3.19 -1.14 -11.12
CA GLU A 64 3.53 -2.30 -11.96
C GLU A 64 4.92 -2.05 -12.58
N GLY A 65 5.94 -2.09 -11.71
CA GLY A 65 7.28 -1.55 -11.98
C GLY A 65 7.41 -0.04 -11.67
N ILE A 66 8.64 0.41 -11.43
CA ILE A 66 8.91 1.83 -11.12
C ILE A 66 8.55 2.74 -12.30
N GLY A 67 7.74 3.76 -12.03
CA GLY A 67 7.29 4.75 -13.02
C GLY A 67 6.03 4.33 -13.78
N ASN A 68 5.49 3.14 -13.52
CA ASN A 68 4.26 2.64 -14.13
C ASN A 68 3.18 2.43 -13.07
N ALA A 69 2.31 3.43 -12.90
CA ALA A 69 1.20 3.36 -11.95
C ALA A 69 -0.05 2.76 -12.60
N THR A 70 -0.67 1.81 -11.91
CA THR A 70 -1.93 1.19 -12.33
C THR A 70 -3.00 1.32 -11.26
N VAL A 71 -4.26 1.32 -11.68
CA VAL A 71 -5.41 1.20 -10.76
C VAL A 71 -5.84 -0.26 -10.74
N ARG A 72 -5.90 -0.88 -9.56
CA ARG A 72 -6.38 -2.26 -9.38
C ARG A 72 -7.60 -2.27 -8.48
N ASP A 73 -8.66 -2.90 -8.95
CA ASP A 73 -9.79 -3.36 -8.15
C ASP A 73 -9.55 -4.82 -7.71
N GLY A 74 -10.38 -5.31 -6.78
CA GLY A 74 -10.33 -6.70 -6.33
C GLY A 74 -9.03 -7.10 -5.61
N VAL A 75 -8.30 -6.13 -5.04
CA VAL A 75 -7.16 -6.45 -4.15
C VAL A 75 -7.71 -7.16 -2.90
N PRO A 76 -7.22 -8.36 -2.55
CA PRO A 76 -7.75 -9.08 -1.41
C PRO A 76 -7.54 -8.33 -0.09
N ASP A 77 -8.56 -8.30 0.76
CA ASP A 77 -8.57 -7.54 2.02
C ASP A 77 -7.45 -7.99 2.97
N GLU A 78 -7.09 -9.27 2.95
CA GLU A 78 -5.99 -9.81 3.75
C GLU A 78 -4.62 -9.29 3.31
N VAL A 79 -4.42 -9.02 2.01
CA VAL A 79 -3.19 -8.41 1.50
C VAL A 79 -3.08 -6.97 1.96
N VAL A 80 -4.20 -6.22 1.89
CA VAL A 80 -4.27 -4.85 2.39
C VAL A 80 -4.00 -4.81 3.89
N ARG A 81 -4.66 -5.68 4.66
CA ARG A 81 -4.49 -5.77 6.11
C ARG A 81 -3.04 -6.03 6.52
N ARG A 82 -2.37 -7.04 5.94
CA ARG A 82 -0.96 -7.33 6.22
C ARG A 82 -0.05 -6.13 5.92
N ALA A 83 -0.29 -5.46 4.80
CA ALA A 83 0.49 -4.29 4.42
C ALA A 83 0.29 -3.10 5.37
N VAL A 84 -0.94 -2.90 5.87
CA VAL A 84 -1.27 -1.88 6.87
C VAL A 84 -0.63 -2.24 8.22
N GLU A 85 -0.78 -3.48 8.71
CA GLU A 85 -0.12 -3.96 9.94
C GLU A 85 1.39 -3.69 9.90
N THR A 86 2.06 -4.05 8.80
CA THR A 86 3.51 -3.87 8.62
C THR A 86 3.98 -2.41 8.70
N VAL A 87 3.11 -1.43 8.41
CA VAL A 87 3.46 0.00 8.50
C VAL A 87 2.97 0.66 9.79
N LEU A 88 2.13 -0.01 10.58
CA LEU A 88 1.62 0.48 11.85
C LEU A 88 2.32 -0.14 13.07
N GLU A 89 3.10 -1.20 12.88
CA GLU A 89 4.14 -1.65 13.82
C GLU A 89 5.28 -0.62 13.92
#